data_AF-A0A386H4D3-F1
#
_entry.id   AF-A0A386H4D3-F1
#
_cell.length_a   1.000
_cell.length_b   1.000
_cell.length_c   1.000
_cell.angle_alpha   90.00
_cell.angle_beta   90.00
_cell.angle_gamma   90.00
#
_symmetry.space_group_name_H-M   'P 1'
#
loop_
_entity.id
_entity.type
_entity.pdbx_description
1 polymer ?
#
loop_
_entity_poly.entity_id
_entity_poly.type
_entity_poly.pdbx_seq_one_letter_code
_entity_poly.pdbx_strand_id
1 'polypeptide(L)'
;MKNINESHEVIYVVENCRDISEATQLKNTIQSINRKVRKLKKKNGYFNTTNSVNSVKFKSKKMKELLVSIGKLSIRDINLLLLGESGTGKTFLANRIYDLSLRKNKPFVTINCRTG
;
A
#
# COMPACT_ATOMS: atom_id res chain seq x y z
N MET A 1 30.69 35.11 4.77
CA MET A 1 30.42 36.56 4.80
C MET A 1 31.43 37.22 3.86
N LYS A 2 31.02 38.14 2.99
CA LYS A 2 31.94 38.94 2.18
C LYS A 2 32.37 40.15 3.01
N ASN A 3 33.66 40.35 3.21
CA ASN A 3 34.22 41.58 3.75
C ASN A 3 35.05 42.24 2.64
N ILE A 4 34.79 43.53 2.43
CA ILE A 4 35.36 44.35 1.34
C ILE A 4 36.18 45.44 2.02
N ASN A 5 37.35 45.78 1.47
CA ASN A 5 38.16 46.89 1.99
C ASN A 5 37.68 48.25 1.44
N GLU A 6 38.25 49.34 1.94
CA GLU A 6 37.86 50.70 1.55
C GLU A 6 38.07 51.00 0.06
N SER A 7 38.96 50.27 -0.63
CA SER A 7 39.20 50.37 -2.08
C SER A 7 38.29 49.45 -2.93
N HIS A 8 37.26 48.84 -2.33
CA HIS A 8 36.29 47.95 -2.99
C HIS A 8 36.86 46.64 -3.57
N GLU A 9 38.06 46.21 -3.15
CA GLU A 9 38.63 44.93 -3.56
C GLU A 9 38.27 43.81 -2.57
N VAL A 10 37.93 42.63 -3.12
CA VAL A 10 37.62 41.43 -2.33
C VAL A 10 38.95 40.79 -1.89
N ILE A 11 39.31 40.95 -0.61
CA ILE A 11 40.57 40.44 -0.05
C ILE A 11 40.55 38.93 0.15
N TYR A 12 39.44 38.37 0.66
CA TYR A 12 39.32 36.93 0.92
C TYR A 12 37.87 36.45 0.88
N VAL A 13 37.67 35.24 0.36
CA VAL A 13 36.37 34.55 0.35
C VAL A 13 36.49 33.31 1.24
N VAL A 14 35.73 33.29 2.34
CA VAL A 14 35.59 32.09 3.16
C VAL A 14 34.36 31.32 2.67
N GLU A 15 34.60 30.20 2.00
CA GLU A 15 33.57 29.23 1.65
C GLU A 15 33.59 28.09 2.67
N ASN A 16 32.44 27.82 3.30
CA ASN A 16 32.25 26.63 4.12
C ASN A 16 31.40 25.65 3.33
N CYS A 17 32.07 24.72 2.64
CA CYS A 17 31.39 23.64 1.94
C CYS A 17 31.12 22.51 2.94
N ARG A 18 29.84 22.23 3.25
CA ARG A 18 29.46 21.04 4.01
C ARG A 18 29.35 19.88 3.03
N ASP A 19 30.17 18.86 3.24
CA ASP A 19 30.05 17.60 2.50
C ASP A 19 28.76 16.87 2.95
N ILE A 20 27.73 16.95 2.12
CA ILE A 20 26.44 16.30 2.33
C ILE A 20 26.36 14.92 1.66
N SER A 21 27.47 14.40 1.14
CA SER A 21 27.50 13.14 0.38
C SER A 21 27.01 11.99 1.25
N GLU A 22 27.49 11.88 2.48
CA GLU A 22 27.13 10.81 3.42
C GLU A 22 25.65 10.88 3.84
N ALA A 23 25.16 12.08 4.17
CA ALA A 23 23.75 12.30 4.48
C ALA A 23 22.82 11.92 3.31
N THR A 24 23.27 12.20 2.08
CA THR A 24 22.54 11.85 0.86
C THR A 24 22.55 10.34 0.61
N GLN A 25 23.68 9.66 0.87
CA GLN A 25 23.80 8.21 0.77
C GLN A 25 22.92 7.47 1.78
N LEU A 26 22.86 7.92 3.04
CA LEU A 26 21.95 7.35 4.04
C LEU A 26 20.49 7.49 3.61
N LYS A 27 20.09 8.67 3.12
CA LYS A 27 18.73 8.91 2.63
C LYS A 27 18.36 7.96 1.48
N ASN A 28 19.28 7.77 0.54
CA ASN A 28 19.08 6.87 -0.60
C ASN A 28 19.00 5.39 -0.14
N THR A 29 19.81 5.01 0.83
CA THR A 29 19.80 3.67 1.43
C THR A 29 18.45 3.40 2.11
N ILE A 30 18.00 4.30 2.98
CA ILE A 30 16.67 4.23 3.62
C ILE A 30 15.57 4.10 2.57
N GLN A 31 15.66 4.87 1.48
CA GLN A 31 14.68 4.83 0.40
C GLN A 31 14.68 3.45 -0.30
N SER A 32 15.86 2.86 -0.53
CA SER A 32 16.01 1.54 -1.15
C SER A 32 15.51 0.40 -0.25
N ILE A 33 15.78 0.46 1.05
CA ILE A 33 15.32 -0.51 2.05
C ILE A 33 13.79 -0.45 2.14
N ASN A 34 13.21 0.74 2.22
CA ASN A 34 11.76 0.91 2.23
C ASN A 34 11.09 0.35 0.97
N ARG A 35 11.73 0.48 -0.21
CA ARG A 35 11.26 -0.17 -1.44
C ARG A 35 11.30 -1.70 -1.33
N LYS A 36 12.39 -2.27 -0.80
CA LYS A 36 12.52 -3.72 -0.61
C LYS A 36 11.52 -4.26 0.41
N VAL A 37 11.33 -3.60 1.55
CA VAL A 37 10.33 -3.95 2.56
C VAL A 37 8.92 -3.91 1.97
N ARG A 38 8.57 -2.91 1.15
CA ARG A 38 7.29 -2.88 0.42
C ARG A 38 7.14 -4.04 -0.56
N LYS A 39 8.20 -4.39 -1.30
CA LYS A 39 8.17 -5.54 -2.23
C LYS A 39 8.05 -6.88 -1.49
N LEU A 40 8.75 -7.06 -0.38
CA LEU A 40 8.67 -8.25 0.46
C LEU A 40 7.28 -8.38 1.12
N LYS A 41 6.70 -7.29 1.65
CA LYS A 41 5.32 -7.28 2.12
C LYS A 41 4.31 -7.64 1.02
N LYS A 42 4.55 -7.21 -0.22
CA LYS A 42 3.73 -7.60 -1.38
C LYS A 42 3.89 -9.08 -1.76
N LYS A 43 5.10 -9.64 -1.67
CA LYS A 43 5.40 -11.03 -2.06
C LYS A 43 4.97 -12.06 -1.01
N ASN A 44 5.03 -11.70 0.29
CA ASN A 44 4.53 -12.53 1.40
C ASN A 44 3.02 -12.38 1.65
N GLY A 45 2.36 -11.44 0.98
CA GLY A 45 0.90 -11.34 0.99
C GLY A 45 0.33 -12.41 0.07
N TYR A 46 0.10 -13.60 0.60
CA TYR A 46 -0.69 -14.63 -0.06
C TYR A 46 -2.00 -13.98 -0.56
N PHE A 47 -2.05 -13.76 -1.87
CA PHE A 47 -3.20 -13.23 -2.62
C PHE A 47 -3.61 -11.76 -2.41
N ASN A 48 -2.68 -10.80 -2.40
CA ASN A 48 -3.06 -9.38 -2.50
C ASN A 48 -3.30 -8.93 -3.96
N THR A 49 -4.48 -9.23 -4.50
CA THR A 49 -4.98 -8.70 -5.80
C THR A 49 -5.44 -7.24 -5.69
N THR A 50 -4.72 -6.39 -4.95
CA THR A 50 -5.19 -5.06 -4.54
C THR A 50 -5.13 -3.98 -5.60
N ASN A 51 -4.75 -4.28 -6.85
CA ASN A 51 -4.68 -3.26 -7.92
C ASN A 51 -5.60 -3.50 -9.13
N SER A 52 -6.43 -4.55 -9.17
CA SER A 52 -7.26 -4.84 -10.37
C SER A 52 -8.73 -5.22 -10.10
N VAL A 53 -9.25 -4.93 -8.90
CA VAL A 53 -10.64 -5.30 -8.52
C VAL A 53 -11.67 -4.29 -9.04
N ASN A 54 -11.24 -3.06 -9.38
CA ASN A 54 -12.16 -1.99 -9.80
C ASN A 54 -12.73 -2.16 -11.23
N SER A 55 -12.26 -3.12 -12.02
CA SER A 55 -12.72 -3.34 -13.41
C SER A 55 -13.78 -4.43 -13.56
N VAL A 56 -14.16 -5.14 -12.48
CA VAL A 56 -15.13 -6.24 -12.57
C VAL A 56 -16.56 -5.68 -12.72
N LYS A 57 -17.17 -5.93 -13.89
CA LYS A 57 -18.55 -5.55 -14.19
C LYS A 57 -19.52 -6.67 -13.86
N PHE A 58 -20.52 -6.38 -13.02
CA PHE A 58 -21.58 -7.32 -12.67
C PHE A 58 -22.89 -6.95 -13.40
N LYS A 59 -23.41 -7.88 -14.21
CA LYS A 59 -24.68 -7.69 -14.93
C LYS A 59 -25.90 -8.05 -14.08
N SER A 60 -25.80 -9.12 -13.28
CA SER A 60 -26.91 -9.64 -12.48
C SER A 60 -27.36 -8.67 -11.38
N LYS A 61 -28.68 -8.45 -11.28
CA LYS A 61 -29.30 -7.66 -10.21
C LYS A 61 -28.96 -8.22 -8.82
N LYS A 62 -29.07 -9.54 -8.64
CA LYS A 62 -28.76 -10.23 -7.37
C LYS A 62 -27.32 -9.97 -6.91
N MET A 63 -26.37 -9.95 -7.84
CA MET A 63 -24.97 -9.68 -7.51
C MET A 63 -24.75 -8.21 -7.11
N LYS A 64 -25.44 -7.27 -7.76
CA LYS A 64 -25.40 -5.86 -7.35
C LYS A 64 -25.96 -5.67 -5.94
N GLU A 65 -27.09 -6.30 -5.62
CA GLU A 65 -27.69 -6.28 -4.28
C GLU A 65 -26.76 -6.90 -3.23
N LEU A 66 -26.10 -8.01 -3.56
CA LEU A 66 -25.10 -8.63 -2.67
C LEU A 66 -23.93 -7.67 -2.36
N LEU A 67 -23.44 -6.93 -3.35
CA LEU A 67 -22.37 -5.95 -3.16
C LEU A 67 -22.79 -4.78 -2.26
N VAL A 68 -24.05 -4.35 -2.34
CA VAL A 68 -24.61 -3.34 -1.42
C VAL A 68 -24.64 -3.89 0.01
N SER A 69 -25.10 -5.13 0.21
CA SER A 69 -25.09 -5.78 1.52
C SER A 69 -23.67 -5.94 2.09
N ILE A 70 -22.72 -6.35 1.26
CA ILE A 70 -21.29 -6.42 1.62
C ILE A 70 -20.79 -5.07 2.12
N GLY A 71 -21.11 -3.96 1.44
CA GLY A 71 -20.70 -2.63 1.88
C GLY A 71 -21.16 -2.30 3.30
N LYS A 72 -22.40 -2.65 3.64
CA LYS A 72 -22.98 -2.43 4.98
C LYS A 72 -22.36 -3.34 6.05
N LEU A 73 -22.05 -4.59 5.70
CA LEU A 73 -21.50 -5.56 6.65
C LEU A 73 -20.01 -5.39 6.89
N SER A 74 -19.26 -4.87 5.91
CA SER A 74 -17.80 -4.77 5.97
C SER A 74 -17.28 -3.87 7.08
N ILE A 75 -18.07 -2.86 7.49
CA ILE A 75 -17.71 -1.95 8.58
C ILE A 75 -17.96 -2.52 9.99
N ARG A 76 -18.60 -3.70 10.09
CA ARG A 76 -18.93 -4.35 11.37
C ARG A 76 -17.86 -5.36 11.75
N ASP A 77 -17.64 -5.51 13.06
CA ASP A 77 -16.75 -6.54 13.60
C ASP A 77 -17.52 -7.85 13.81
N ILE A 78 -17.82 -8.53 12.70
CA ILE A 78 -18.58 -9.78 12.68
C ILE A 78 -17.90 -10.83 11.80
N ASN A 79 -18.23 -12.10 12.03
CA ASN A 79 -17.83 -13.20 11.17
C ASN A 79 -18.77 -13.31 9.97
N LEU A 80 -18.21 -13.60 8.79
CA LEU A 80 -18.95 -13.74 7.54
C LEU A 80 -18.68 -15.10 6.91
N LEU A 81 -19.74 -15.79 6.50
CA LEU A 81 -19.69 -17.04 5.75
C LEU A 81 -20.13 -16.78 4.31
N LEU A 82 -19.25 -17.07 3.35
CA LEU A 82 -19.53 -16.92 1.92
C LEU A 82 -19.83 -18.29 1.29
N LEU A 83 -21.06 -18.47 0.82
CA LEU A 83 -21.53 -19.71 0.20
C LEU A 83 -21.64 -19.59 -1.32
N GLY A 84 -21.54 -20.73 -2.02
CA GLY A 84 -21.70 -20.83 -3.47
C GLY A 84 -20.79 -21.88 -4.10
N GLU A 85 -21.03 -22.21 -5.36
CA GLU A 85 -20.24 -23.20 -6.12
C GLU A 85 -18.80 -22.73 -6.40
N SER A 86 -17.92 -23.66 -6.78
CA SER A 86 -16.55 -23.31 -7.21
C SER A 86 -16.59 -22.31 -8.37
N GLY A 87 -15.72 -21.30 -8.37
CA GLY A 87 -15.66 -20.29 -9.44
C GLY A 87 -16.69 -19.15 -9.38
N THR A 88 -17.64 -19.14 -8.42
CA THR A 88 -18.68 -18.09 -8.29
C THR A 88 -18.18 -16.74 -7.76
N GLY A 89 -16.87 -16.56 -7.57
CA GLY A 89 -16.27 -15.30 -7.14
C GLY A 89 -16.20 -15.07 -5.62
N LYS A 90 -16.33 -16.12 -4.79
CA LYS A 90 -16.21 -15.99 -3.31
C LYS A 90 -14.90 -15.34 -2.86
N THR A 91 -13.77 -15.69 -3.49
CA THR A 91 -12.47 -15.07 -3.19
C THR A 91 -12.47 -13.58 -3.52
N PHE A 92 -13.11 -13.18 -4.61
CA PHE A 92 -13.28 -11.77 -4.95
C PHE A 92 -14.11 -11.04 -3.90
N LEU A 93 -15.23 -11.63 -3.46
CA LEU A 93 -16.09 -11.02 -2.45
C LEU A 93 -15.38 -10.89 -1.10
N ALA A 94 -14.58 -11.88 -0.70
CA ALA A 94 -13.78 -11.82 0.52
C ALA A 94 -12.75 -10.66 0.50
N ASN A 95 -12.04 -10.48 -0.62
CA ASN A 95 -11.13 -9.35 -0.80
C ASN A 95 -11.89 -8.02 -0.75
N ARG A 96 -13.06 -7.94 -1.40
CA ARG A 96 -13.87 -6.72 -1.40
C ARG A 96 -14.38 -6.37 0.00
N ILE A 97 -14.78 -7.35 0.80
CA ILE A 97 -15.16 -7.16 2.20
C ILE A 97 -13.98 -6.58 2.99
N TYR A 98 -12.79 -7.18 2.84
CA TYR A 98 -11.59 -6.71 3.53
C TYR A 98 -11.24 -5.26 3.14
N ASP A 99 -11.23 -4.93 1.84
CA ASP A 99 -10.94 -3.58 1.33
C ASP A 99 -11.89 -2.51 1.87
N LEU A 100 -13.17 -2.86 2.05
CA LEU A 100 -14.21 -1.98 2.56
C LEU A 100 -14.26 -1.93 4.10
N SER A 101 -13.55 -2.81 4.79
CA SER A 101 -13.61 -2.90 6.25
C SER A 101 -12.74 -1.86 6.95
N LEU A 102 -13.03 -1.62 8.24
CA LEU A 102 -12.15 -0.85 9.13
C LEU A 102 -10.80 -1.54 9.37
N ARG A 103 -10.68 -2.83 8.98
CA ARG A 103 -9.51 -3.68 9.17
C ARG A 103 -8.60 -3.71 7.93
N LYS A 104 -8.90 -2.97 6.86
CA LYS A 104 -8.15 -2.95 5.58
C LYS A 104 -6.65 -2.63 5.65
N ASN A 105 -6.17 -2.10 6.78
CA ASN A 105 -4.76 -1.77 7.01
C ASN A 105 -4.03 -2.84 7.86
N LYS A 106 -4.75 -3.86 8.34
CA LYS A 106 -4.20 -4.99 9.12
C LYS A 106 -3.93 -6.17 8.19
N PRO A 107 -3.05 -7.13 8.53
CA PRO A 107 -2.81 -8.28 7.67
C PRO A 107 -4.09 -9.06 7.31
N PHE A 108 -4.29 -9.37 6.03
CA PHE A 108 -5.33 -10.28 5.53
C PHE A 108 -4.68 -11.61 5.17
N VAL A 109 -5.06 -12.67 5.87
CA VAL A 109 -4.51 -14.02 5.65
C VAL A 109 -5.60 -14.90 5.06
N THR A 110 -5.36 -15.41 3.86
CA THR A 110 -6.25 -16.36 3.20
C THR A 110 -5.73 -17.78 3.35
N ILE A 111 -6.55 -18.66 3.93
CA ILE A 111 -6.26 -20.10 4.01
C ILE A 111 -7.20 -20.81 3.05
N ASN A 112 -6.64 -21.53 2.08
CA ASN A 112 -7.42 -22.39 1.20
C ASN A 112 -7.42 -23.80 1.79
N CYS A 113 -8.56 -24.23 2.32
CA CYS A 113 -8.72 -25.55 2.93
C CYS A 113 -8.85 -26.69 1.90
N ARG A 114 -8.67 -26.43 0.60
CA ARG A 114 -8.62 -27.47 -0.42
C ARG A 114 -7.25 -28.16 -0.37
N THR A 115 -7.06 -29.03 0.61
CA THR A 115 -5.95 -29.99 0.65
C THR A 115 -6.38 -31.17 1.53
N GLY A 116 -6.36 -32.36 0.95
CA GLY A 116 -6.97 -33.59 1.45
C GLY A 116 -7.71 -34.27 0.32
#